data_AF-A0A133Z454-F1
#
_entry.id   AF-A0A133Z454-F1
#
_cell.length_a   1.000
_cell.length_b   1.000
_cell.length_c   1.000
_cell.angle_alpha   90.00
_cell.angle_beta   90.00
_cell.angle_gamma   90.00
#
_symmetry.space_group_name_H-M   'P 1'
#
loop_
_entity.id
_entity.type
_entity.pdbx_description
1 polymer ?
#
loop_
_entity_poly.entity_id
_entity_poly.type
_entity_poly.pdbx_seq_one_letter_code
_entity_poly.pdbx_strand_id
1 'polypeptide(L)'
;MAENEIITQEDPQMQLFSQLMEGTLKKLERYCATARPMLDGEVYLSSEEVCSHLRLSTRTLQEYKNARILPFYKIGGKILY
;
A
#
# COMPACT_ATOMS: atom_id res chain seq x y z
N MET A 1 -31.90 -6.60 -35.12
CA MET A 1 -31.39 -7.45 -34.01
C MET A 1 -29.90 -7.27 -34.02
N ALA A 2 -29.30 -6.77 -32.94
CA ALA A 2 -27.85 -6.60 -32.89
C ALA A 2 -27.21 -8.00 -32.83
N GLU A 3 -26.40 -8.33 -33.84
CA GLU A 3 -25.60 -9.55 -33.84
C GLU A 3 -24.58 -9.45 -32.71
N ASN A 4 -24.64 -10.35 -31.74
CA ASN A 4 -23.61 -10.47 -30.72
C ASN A 4 -22.42 -11.21 -31.33
N GLU A 5 -21.41 -10.47 -31.74
CA GLU A 5 -20.16 -11.03 -32.25
C GLU A 5 -19.36 -11.65 -31.11
N ILE A 6 -19.00 -12.94 -31.25
CA ILE A 6 -18.25 -13.68 -30.23
C ILE A 6 -16.76 -13.40 -30.47
N ILE A 7 -16.14 -12.64 -29.57
CA ILE A 7 -14.69 -12.41 -29.59
C ILE A 7 -13.99 -13.66 -29.03
N THR A 8 -13.07 -14.20 -29.79
CA THR A 8 -12.24 -15.36 -29.50
C THR A 8 -10.80 -14.95 -29.16
N GLN A 9 -9.98 -15.94 -28.79
CA GLN A 9 -8.59 -15.68 -28.40
C GLN A 9 -7.69 -15.29 -29.57
N GLU A 10 -8.06 -15.70 -30.78
CA GLU A 10 -7.31 -15.44 -32.01
C GLU A 10 -7.59 -14.04 -32.56
N ASP A 11 -8.65 -13.37 -32.08
CA ASP A 11 -9.01 -12.04 -32.54
C ASP A 11 -7.90 -11.02 -32.27
N PRO A 12 -7.58 -10.13 -33.22
CA PRO A 12 -6.49 -9.16 -33.09
C PRO A 12 -6.60 -8.31 -31.82
N GLN A 13 -7.83 -7.97 -31.41
CA GLN A 13 -8.08 -7.22 -30.19
C GLN A 13 -7.70 -8.02 -28.93
N MET A 14 -7.99 -9.32 -28.90
CA MET A 14 -7.65 -10.19 -27.77
C MET A 14 -6.15 -10.49 -27.71
N GLN A 15 -5.50 -10.65 -28.87
CA GLN A 15 -4.05 -10.78 -28.95
C GLN A 15 -3.33 -9.52 -28.43
N LEU A 16 -3.77 -8.34 -28.85
CA LEU A 16 -3.24 -7.06 -28.37
C LEU A 16 -3.43 -6.90 -26.86
N PHE A 17 -4.62 -7.22 -26.35
CA PHE A 17 -4.90 -7.19 -24.92
C PHE A 17 -3.96 -8.13 -24.14
N SER A 18 -3.78 -9.36 -24.62
CA SER A 18 -2.91 -10.35 -23.98
C SER A 18 -1.45 -9.87 -23.92
N GLN A 19 -0.94 -9.27 -25.00
CA GLN A 19 0.41 -8.69 -25.03
C GLN A 19 0.57 -7.53 -24.03
N LEU A 20 -0.43 -6.65 -23.94
CA LEU A 20 -0.42 -5.54 -22.98
C LEU A 20 -0.46 -6.05 -21.53
N MET A 21 -1.26 -7.07 -21.26
CA MET A 21 -1.35 -7.72 -19.95
C MET A 21 -0.02 -8.37 -19.56
N GLU A 22 0.62 -9.08 -20.48
CA GLU A 22 1.92 -9.70 -20.25
C GLU A 22 3.01 -8.65 -19.96
N GLY A 23 3.02 -7.55 -20.73
CA GLY A 23 3.92 -6.43 -20.47
C GLY A 23 3.67 -5.75 -19.11
N THR A 24 2.42 -5.65 -18.69
CA THR A 24 2.04 -5.10 -17.38
C THR A 24 2.48 -6.03 -16.25
N LEU A 25 2.26 -7.34 -16.39
CA LEU A 25 2.69 -8.34 -15.42
C LEU A 25 4.21 -8.32 -15.23
N LYS A 26 4.98 -8.32 -16.33
CA LYS A 26 6.45 -8.22 -16.28
C LYS A 26 6.95 -6.97 -15.55
N LYS A 27 6.28 -5.82 -15.74
CA LYS A 27 6.60 -4.57 -15.03
C LYS A 27 6.31 -4.70 -13.53
N LEU A 28 5.18 -5.30 -13.17
CA LEU A 28 4.80 -5.51 -11.78
C LEU A 28 5.75 -6.47 -11.07
N GLU A 29 6.10 -7.59 -11.71
CA GLU A 29 7.09 -8.55 -11.19
C GLU A 29 8.44 -7.86 -10.93
N ARG A 30 8.92 -7.06 -11.87
CA ARG A 30 10.15 -6.28 -11.70
C ARG A 30 10.04 -5.28 -10.56
N TYR A 31 8.90 -4.61 -10.43
CA TYR A 31 8.63 -3.71 -9.31
C TYR A 31 8.71 -4.47 -7.99
N CYS A 32 7.96 -5.56 -7.82
CA CYS A 32 7.97 -6.34 -6.59
C CYS A 32 9.36 -6.92 -6.25
N ALA A 33 10.13 -7.34 -7.25
CA ALA A 33 11.48 -7.87 -7.04
C ALA A 33 12.51 -6.79 -6.62
N THR A 34 12.26 -5.52 -6.94
CA THR A 34 13.19 -4.41 -6.66
C THR A 34 12.69 -3.44 -5.61
N ALA A 35 11.39 -3.49 -5.28
CA ALA A 35 10.77 -2.69 -4.26
C ALA A 35 11.43 -3.01 -2.92
N ARG A 36 11.96 -1.96 -2.30
CA ARG A 36 12.38 -1.99 -0.90
C ARG A 36 11.40 -1.10 -0.16
N PRO A 37 10.23 -1.62 0.25
CA PRO A 37 9.26 -0.82 0.96
C PRO A 37 9.89 -0.25 2.23
N MET A 38 9.48 0.96 2.59
CA MET A 38 9.90 1.56 3.85
C MET A 38 9.50 0.64 5.00
N LEU A 39 10.42 0.40 5.94
CA LEU A 39 10.19 -0.41 7.13
C LEU A 39 9.70 -1.84 6.81
N ASP A 40 10.22 -2.42 5.73
CA ASP A 40 9.89 -3.79 5.30
C ASP A 40 8.41 -4.01 4.96
N GLY A 41 7.70 -2.93 4.62
CA GLY A 41 6.27 -2.99 4.28
C GLY A 41 5.33 -2.84 5.47
N GLU A 42 5.87 -2.73 6.68
CA GLU A 42 5.09 -2.43 7.87
C GLU A 42 4.54 -1.00 7.82
N VAL A 43 3.27 -0.85 8.19
CA VAL A 43 2.58 0.44 8.20
C VAL A 43 2.63 0.99 9.62
N TYR A 44 3.32 2.12 9.77
CA TYR A 44 3.40 2.84 11.04
C TYR A 44 2.57 4.10 10.98
N LEU A 45 2.03 4.49 12.13
CA LEU A 45 1.25 5.71 12.28
C LEU A 45 2.11 6.82 12.88
N SER A 46 1.94 8.01 12.32
CA SER A 46 2.39 9.24 12.93
C SER A 46 1.58 9.54 14.19
N SER A 47 2.10 10.45 15.02
CA SER A 47 1.38 10.89 16.22
C SER A 47 0.01 11.49 15.90
N GLU A 48 -0.13 12.16 14.75
CA GLU A 48 -1.39 12.78 14.31
C GLU A 48 -2.44 11.73 13.91
N GLU A 49 -2.02 10.71 13.18
CA GLU A 49 -2.89 9.60 12.80
C GLU A 49 -3.36 8.84 14.04
N VAL A 50 -2.46 8.52 14.98
CA VAL A 50 -2.85 7.87 16.24
C VAL A 50 -3.86 8.71 17.02
N CYS A 51 -3.63 10.04 17.14
CA CYS A 51 -4.57 10.93 17.80
C CYS A 51 -5.94 10.92 17.12
N SER A 52 -5.97 10.89 15.78
CA SER A 52 -7.20 10.87 14.99
C SER A 52 -7.95 9.54 15.14
N HIS A 53 -7.25 8.41 15.04
CA HIS A 53 -7.83 7.07 15.15
C HIS A 53 -8.36 6.77 16.56
N LEU A 54 -7.59 7.13 17.58
CA LEU A 54 -7.94 6.87 18.98
C LEU A 54 -8.74 8.01 19.62
N ARG A 55 -8.98 9.10 18.90
CA ARG A 55 -9.62 10.34 19.39
C ARG A 55 -8.96 10.88 20.66
N LEU A 56 -7.63 10.86 20.67
CA LEU A 56 -6.82 11.32 21.79
C LEU A 56 -6.30 12.72 21.54
N SER A 57 -6.12 13.49 22.61
CA SER A 57 -5.29 14.69 22.54
C SER A 57 -3.81 14.31 22.42
N THR A 58 -3.00 15.20 21.86
CA THR A 58 -1.54 15.05 21.82
C THR A 58 -0.93 14.87 23.21
N ARG A 59 -1.50 15.56 24.21
CA ARG A 59 -1.13 15.46 25.63
C ARG A 59 -1.37 14.05 26.17
N THR A 60 -2.52 13.44 25.85
CA THR A 60 -2.87 12.07 26.27
C THR A 60 -1.99 11.04 25.58
N LEU A 61 -1.72 11.20 24.27
CA LEU A 61 -0.80 10.32 23.56
C LEU A 61 0.61 10.36 24.18
N GLN A 62 1.07 11.53 24.59
CA GLN A 62 2.35 11.67 25.31
C GLN A 62 2.34 10.94 26.67
N GLU A 63 1.24 10.98 27.41
CA GLU A 63 1.09 10.24 28.66
C GLU A 63 1.13 8.73 28.44
N TYR A 64 0.44 8.23 27.41
CA TYR A 64 0.45 6.80 27.06
C TYR A 64 1.84 6.33 26.64
N LYS A 65 2.57 7.17 25.90
CA LYS A 65 3.97 6.91 25.57
C LYS A 65 4.85 6.84 26.82
N ASN A 66 4.71 7.80 27.73
CA ASN A 66 5.50 7.85 28.97
C ASN A 66 5.19 6.66 29.90
N ALA A 67 3.92 6.25 29.95
CA ALA A 67 3.46 5.09 30.70
C ALA A 67 3.75 3.75 29.99
N ARG A 68 4.38 3.76 28.80
CA ARG A 68 4.65 2.59 27.95
C ARG A 68 3.41 1.76 27.62
N ILE A 69 2.25 2.42 27.54
CA ILE A 69 0.97 1.80 27.15
C ILE A 69 0.94 1.57 25.64
N LEU A 70 1.40 2.57 24.87
CA LEU A 70 1.52 2.47 23.42
C LEU A 70 2.98 2.24 23.03
N PRO A 71 3.29 1.13 22.33
CA PRO A 71 4.59 0.91 21.72
C PRO A 71 4.90 2.00 20.69
N PHE A 72 6.17 2.37 20.57
CA PHE A 72 6.60 3.32 19.55
C PHE A 72 8.06 3.04 19.16
N TYR A 73 8.42 3.45 17.96
CA TYR A 73 9.78 3.47 17.45
C TYR A 73 10.23 4.90 17.22
N LYS A 74 11.52 5.17 17.46
CA LYS A 74 12.14 6.46 17.15
C LYS A 74 13.10 6.28 15.97
N ILE A 75 12.72 6.79 14.80
CA ILE A 75 13.49 6.68 13.57
C ILE A 75 13.77 8.08 13.04
N GLY A 76 15.05 8.45 12.90
CA GLY A 76 15.45 9.77 12.38
C GLY A 76 14.91 10.96 13.20
N GLY A 77 14.67 10.78 14.50
CA GLY A 77 14.08 11.79 15.38
C GLY A 77 12.55 11.87 15.36
N LYS A 78 11.89 11.16 14.43
CA LYS A 78 10.42 11.02 14.40
C LYS A 78 9.97 9.84 15.24
N ILE A 79 8.79 9.98 15.85
CA ILE A 79 8.12 8.91 16.59
C ILE A 79 7.06 8.30 15.67
N LEU A 80 7.14 6.99 15.52
CA LEU A 80 6.22 6.16 14.77
C LEU A 80 5.60 5.14 15.73
N TYR A 81 4.30 4.93 15.62
CA TYR A 81 3.54 3.96 16.41
C TYR A 81 3.20 2.76 15.56
#